data_AF-A0A9D3UCK5-F1
#
_entry.id   AF-A0A9D3UCK5-F1
#
_cell.length_a   1.000
_cell.length_b   1.000
_cell.length_c   1.000
_cell.angle_alpha   90.00
_cell.angle_beta   90.00
_cell.angle_gamma   90.00
#
_symmetry.space_group_name_H-M   'P 1'
#
loop_
_entity.id
_entity.type
_entity.pdbx_description
1 polymer ?
#
loop_
_entity_poly.entity_id
_entity_poly.type
_entity_poly.pdbx_seq_one_letter_code
_entity_poly.pdbx_strand_id
1 'polypeptide(L)' 'MGDRRGRENPRGRKNLKTVFAYNIPDSMHWKGLWVIYSFYGNVVDAFIPAKRSKEGKRFGFVRFST' A
#
# COMPACT_ATOMS: atom_id res chain seq x y z
N MET A 1 12.28 2.14 -42.18
CA MET A 1 11.17 1.48 -41.48
C MET A 1 11.76 0.60 -40.39
N GLY A 2 11.45 0.88 -39.13
CA GLY A 2 12.00 0.18 -37.98
C GLY A 2 11.28 0.68 -36.74
N ASP A 3 10.04 0.24 -36.59
CA ASP A 3 9.13 0.64 -35.52
C ASP A 3 9.68 0.19 -34.17
N ARG A 4 10.06 1.15 -33.32
CA ARG A 4 10.43 0.92 -31.92
C ARG A 4 9.14 0.67 -31.16
N ARG A 5 8.62 -0.55 -31.25
CA ARG A 5 7.54 -1.02 -30.39
C ARG A 5 7.99 -0.92 -28.95
N GLY A 6 7.58 0.16 -28.29
CA GLY A 6 7.64 0.32 -26.86
C GLY A 6 6.99 -0.91 -26.24
N ARG A 7 7.71 -1.59 -25.37
CA ARG A 7 7.18 -2.69 -24.58
C ARG A 7 6.17 -2.09 -23.62
N GLU A 8 4.92 -1.99 -24.04
CA GLU A 8 3.83 -1.63 -23.14
C GLU A 8 3.72 -2.76 -22.11
N ASN A 9 4.11 -2.45 -20.88
CA ASN A 9 3.98 -3.35 -19.74
C ASN A 9 2.48 -3.67 -19.57
N PRO A 10 2.05 -4.95 -19.65
CA PRO A 10 0.64 -5.36 -19.68
C PRO A 10 -0.12 -5.11 -18.37
N ARG A 11 0.53 -4.48 -17.38
CA ARG A 11 -0.13 -3.94 -16.20
C ARG A 11 -0.63 -2.54 -16.58
N GLY A 12 -1.72 -2.50 -17.36
CA GLY A 12 -2.50 -1.27 -17.56
C GLY A 12 -2.63 -0.54 -16.23
N ARG A 13 -2.48 0.80 -16.24
CA ARG A 13 -2.43 1.64 -15.03
C ARG A 13 -3.60 1.27 -14.13
N LYS A 14 -3.35 0.42 -13.12
CA LYS A 14 -4.36 0.08 -12.13
C LYS A 14 -4.62 1.37 -11.35
N ASN A 15 -5.88 1.76 -11.25
CA ASN A 15 -6.26 2.86 -10.39
C ASN A 15 -6.03 2.40 -8.94
N LEU A 16 -4.96 2.89 -8.33
CA LEU A 16 -4.59 2.52 -6.97
C LEU A 16 -4.81 3.73 -6.06
N LYS A 17 -5.48 3.49 -4.94
CA LYS A 17 -5.63 4.47 -3.86
C LYS A 17 -4.79 4.01 -2.68
N THR A 18 -4.00 4.92 -2.10
CA THR A 18 -3.16 4.60 -0.94
C THR A 18 -3.64 5.39 0.27
N VAL A 19 -3.86 4.71 1.38
CA VAL A 19 -4.21 5.28 2.68
C VAL A 19 -2.98 5.26 3.58
N PHE A 20 -2.75 6.36 4.28
CA PHE A 20 -1.76 6.48 5.35
C PHE A 20 -2.42 6.25 6.71
N ALA A 21 -1.90 5.30 7.48
CA ALA A 21 -2.37 4.99 8.83
C ALA A 21 -1.30 5.44 9.85
N TYR A 22 -1.69 6.29 10.80
CA TYR A 22 -0.80 6.82 11.84
C TYR A 22 -1.10 6.24 13.22
N ASN A 23 -0.16 6.39 14.15
CA ASN A 23 -0.31 6.02 15.56
C ASN A 23 -0.65 4.52 15.75
N ILE A 24 0.07 3.66 15.03
CA ILE A 24 -0.13 2.22 15.06
C ILE A 24 0.55 1.63 16.31
N PRO A 25 -0.11 0.72 17.06
CA PRO A 25 0.51 0.05 18.20
C PRO A 25 1.80 -0.72 17.83
N ASP A 26 2.77 -0.75 18.74
CA ASP A 26 4.04 -1.48 18.55
C ASP A 26 3.84 -3.00 18.39
N SER A 27 2.76 -3.55 18.94
CA SER A 27 2.38 -4.96 18.78
C SER A 27 1.69 -5.27 17.45
N MET A 28 1.22 -4.27 16.71
CA MET A 28 0.44 -4.51 15.49
C MET A 28 1.35 -4.98 14.35
N HIS A 29 0.97 -6.08 13.72
CA HIS A 29 1.61 -6.62 12.54
C HIS A 29 0.91 -6.10 11.27
N TRP A 30 1.60 -6.06 10.12
CA TRP A 30 1.03 -5.59 8.85
C TRP A 30 -0.21 -6.39 8.41
N LYS A 31 -0.26 -7.69 8.75
CA LYS A 31 -1.44 -8.54 8.54
C LYS A 31 -2.69 -8.01 9.26
N GLY A 32 -2.53 -7.37 10.42
CA GLY A 32 -3.64 -6.73 11.14
C GLY A 32 -4.20 -5.55 10.37
N LEU A 33 -3.34 -4.70 9.78
CA LEU A 33 -3.80 -3.65 8.87
C LEU A 33 -4.53 -4.23 7.67
N TRP A 34 -4.00 -5.28 7.06
CA TRP A 34 -4.68 -5.92 5.92
C TRP A 34 -6.11 -6.34 6.29
N VAL A 35 -6.28 -7.08 7.39
CA VAL A 35 -7.60 -7.57 7.83
C VAL A 35 -8.56 -6.42 8.11
N ILE A 36 -8.14 -5.41 8.88
CA ILE A 36 -8.98 -4.25 9.22
C ILE A 36 -9.39 -3.48 7.95
N TYR A 37 -8.43 -3.25 7.05
CA TYR A 37 -8.71 -2.45 5.86
C TYR A 37 -9.44 -3.22 4.74
N SER A 38 -9.41 -4.56 4.77
CA SER A 38 -10.17 -5.40 3.83
C SER A 38 -11.69 -5.21 3.95
N PHE A 39 -12.18 -4.74 5.11
CA PHE A 39 -13.58 -4.37 5.28
C PHE A 39 -14.00 -3.16 4.42
N TYR A 40 -13.06 -2.32 4.01
CA TYR A 40 -13.35 -1.10 3.23
C TYR A 40 -13.14 -1.27 1.72
N GLY A 41 -12.65 -2.42 1.26
CA GLY A 41 -12.46 -2.71 -0.16
C GLY A 41 -11.31 -3.67 -0.44
N ASN A 42 -10.97 -3.81 -1.73
CA ASN A 42 -9.93 -4.73 -2.16
C ASN A 42 -8.52 -4.19 -1.85
N VAL A 43 -7.94 -4.63 -0.75
CA VAL A 43 -6.54 -4.35 -0.37
C VAL A 43 -5.61 -5.15 -1.29
N VAL A 44 -4.67 -4.46 -1.92
CA VAL A 44 -3.62 -5.08 -2.75
C VAL A 44 -2.27 -5.14 -2.04
N ASP A 45 -2.06 -4.28 -1.03
CA ASP A 45 -0.80 -4.20 -0.28
C ASP A 45 -1.04 -3.51 1.07
N ALA A 46 -0.35 -3.96 2.12
CA ALA A 46 -0.34 -3.32 3.42
C ALA A 46 1.04 -3.50 4.07
N PHE A 47 1.67 -2.41 4.49
CA PHE A 47 2.99 -2.47 5.12
C PHE A 47 3.17 -1.46 6.25
N ILE A 48 3.98 -1.85 7.24
CA ILE A 48 4.47 -1.00 8.32
C ILE A 48 5.99 -0.91 8.16
N PRO A 49 6.58 0.26 7.86
CA PRO A 49 8.02 0.41 7.81
C PRO A 49 8.68 0.17 9.18
N ALA A 50 9.95 -0.22 9.16
CA ALA A 50 10.77 -0.22 10.37
C ALA A 50 11.05 1.21 10.89
N LYS A 51 11.04 2.21 9.99
CA LYS A 51 11.19 3.64 10.34
C LYS A 51 10.02 4.12 11.19
N ARG A 52 10.32 4.90 12.23
CA ARG A 52 9.32 5.62 13.06
C ARG A 52 9.13 7.07 12.61
N SER A 53 8.00 7.67 12.97
CA SER A 53 7.73 9.09 12.74
C SER A 53 8.68 9.98 13.56
N LYS A 54 8.65 11.30 13.34
CA LYS A 54 9.42 12.25 14.16
C LYS A 54 9.07 12.15 15.66
N GLU A 55 7.84 11.77 15.99
CA GLU A 55 7.35 11.55 17.36
C GLU A 55 7.63 10.13 17.89
N GLY A 56 8.35 9.29 17.14
CA GLY A 56 8.61 7.90 17.53
C GLY A 56 7.44 6.93 17.33
N LYS A 57 6.34 7.36 16.68
CA LYS A 57 5.17 6.50 16.45
C LYS A 57 5.34 5.63 15.20
N ARG A 58 4.76 4.43 15.23
CA ARG A 58 4.65 3.59 14.01
C ARG A 58 3.54 4.11 13.11
N PHE A 59 3.72 3.90 11.83
CA PHE A 59 2.79 4.27 10.77
C PHE A 59 2.85 3.23 9.67
N GLY A 60 1.85 3.19 8.80
CA GLY A 60 1.77 2.21 7.73
C GLY A 60 1.02 2.75 6.54
N PHE A 61 1.05 1.99 5.47
CA PHE A 61 0.33 2.31 4.24
C PHE A 61 -0.49 1.11 3.80
N VAL A 62 -1.69 1.39 3.32
CA VAL A 62 -2.58 0.38 2.74
C VAL A 62 -2.97 0.84 1.35
N ARG A 63 -2.80 -0.04 0.36
CA ARG A 63 -3.11 0.25 -1.03
C ARG A 63 -4.33 -0.56 -1.46
N PHE A 64 -5.28 0.11 -2.11
CA PHE A 64 -6.49 -0.48 -2.65
C PHE A 64 -6.45 -0.46 -4.17
N SER A 65 -7.02 -1.48 -4.81
CA SER A 65 -7.40 -1.36 -6.23
C SER A 65 -8.80 -0.78 -6.33
N THR A 66 -8.95 0.23 -7.18
CA THR A 66 -10.25 0.78 -7.62
C THR A 66 -10.50 0.37 -9.07
#